data_AF-T1BCB4-F1
#
_entry.id   AF-T1BCB4-F1
#
_cell.length_a   1.000
_cell.length_b   1.000
_cell.length_c   1.000
_cell.angle_alpha   90.00
_cell.angle_beta   90.00
_cell.angle_gamma   90.00
#
_symmetry.space_group_name_H-M   'P 1'
#
loop_
_entity.id
_entity.type
_entity.pdbx_description
1 polymer ?
#
loop_
_entity_poly.entity_id
_entity_poly.type
_entity_poly.pdbx_seq_one_letter_code
_entity_poly.pdbx_strand_id
1 'polypeptide(L)'
;MDGLTGVRQRFAALEPVLDEKSRRLLAAAESKAWGRGGISAVSKTTGVSRQVIRQGLRELEQSPTHPAGRIRRPGGGRKSAREKDPTLVADLERLVEPATRGDPESWLRWTSKSVRKLAAELERMGHAVSYPVVAELLHQMGYSLQANRKTKEGDSHPDRNAQFEHINARVQQYMGLRQPVISVDTKKKGCAAEVRKGFTMN
;
A
#
# COMPACT_ATOMS: atom_id res chain seq x y z
N MET A 1 25.69 28.20 40.77
CA MET A 1 24.24 28.11 40.42
C MET A 1 24.00 28.22 38.91
N ASP A 2 25.03 28.42 38.08
CA ASP A 2 24.85 28.81 36.67
C ASP A 2 24.53 27.69 35.68
N GLY A 3 24.87 26.44 36.03
CA GLY A 3 24.67 25.32 35.11
C GLY A 3 23.22 25.06 34.74
N LEU A 4 22.26 25.15 35.68
CA LEU A 4 20.86 24.81 35.42
C LEU A 4 20.18 25.90 34.60
N THR A 5 20.58 27.15 34.82
CA THR A 5 20.16 28.28 33.99
C THR A 5 20.60 28.08 32.55
N GLY A 6 21.86 27.64 32.34
CA GLY A 6 22.36 27.29 31.01
C GLY A 6 21.60 26.14 30.34
N VAL A 7 21.26 25.09 31.09
CA VAL A 7 20.40 23.99 30.58
C VAL A 7 19.04 24.53 30.14
N ARG A 8 18.39 25.36 30.97
CA ARG A 8 17.09 25.96 30.65
C ARG A 8 17.15 26.78 29.36
N GLN A 9 18.17 27.63 29.22
CA GLN A 9 18.34 28.49 28.04
C GLN A 9 18.56 27.67 26.76
N ARG A 10 19.42 26.64 26.80
CA ARG A 10 19.62 25.76 25.64
C ARG A 10 18.34 25.04 25.24
N PHE A 11 17.56 24.56 26.21
CA PHE A 11 16.28 23.91 25.94
C PHE A 11 15.26 24.86 25.33
N ALA A 12 15.11 26.08 25.87
CA ALA A 12 14.17 27.06 25.34
C ALA A 12 14.56 27.51 23.91
N ALA A 13 15.86 27.68 23.64
CA ALA A 13 16.34 28.06 22.31
C ALA A 13 16.12 26.98 21.25
N LEU A 14 16.18 25.69 21.65
CA LEU A 14 16.04 24.56 20.74
C LEU A 14 14.62 23.98 20.68
N GLU A 15 13.71 24.41 21.55
CA GLU A 15 12.32 23.93 21.58
C GLU A 15 11.61 23.97 20.21
N PRO A 16 11.76 25.00 19.36
CA PRO A 16 11.08 25.06 18.07
C PRO A 16 11.58 24.04 17.03
N VAL A 17 12.79 23.50 17.21
CA VAL A 17 13.50 22.70 16.20
C VAL A 17 13.70 21.24 16.62
N LEU A 18 13.53 20.93 17.90
CA LEU A 18 13.72 19.57 18.42
C LEU A 18 12.44 18.75 18.26
N ASP A 19 12.57 17.57 17.66
CA ASP A 19 11.56 16.52 17.77
C ASP A 19 11.60 15.83 19.16
N GLU A 20 10.60 15.02 19.45
CA GLU A 20 10.47 14.34 20.76
C GLU A 20 11.70 13.47 21.08
N LYS A 21 12.31 12.84 20.06
CA LYS A 21 13.50 12.00 20.25
C LYS A 21 14.73 12.85 20.57
N SER A 22 14.97 13.92 19.81
CA SER A 22 16.11 14.81 19.96
C SER A 22 16.04 15.58 21.28
N ARG A 23 14.85 16.03 21.66
CA ARG A 23 14.59 16.64 22.98
C ARG A 23 14.94 15.69 24.13
N ARG A 24 14.53 14.43 24.02
CA ARG A 24 14.85 13.39 25.02
C ARG A 24 16.35 13.10 25.11
N LEU A 25 17.05 12.99 23.97
CA LEU A 25 18.48 12.72 23.93
C LEU A 25 19.30 13.89 24.50
N LEU A 26 18.91 15.13 24.18
CA LEU A 26 19.53 16.32 24.76
C LEU A 26 19.36 16.33 26.29
N ALA A 27 18.18 15.99 26.80
CA ALA A 27 17.92 15.99 28.24
C ALA A 27 18.75 14.92 28.96
N ALA A 28 18.93 13.77 28.31
CA ALA A 28 19.80 12.71 28.79
C ALA A 28 21.28 13.13 28.79
N ALA A 29 21.75 13.79 27.72
CA ALA A 29 23.13 14.26 27.62
C ALA A 29 23.45 15.29 28.71
N GLU A 30 22.59 16.29 28.91
CA GLU A 30 22.73 17.29 29.98
C GLU A 30 22.69 16.64 31.37
N SER A 31 21.80 15.65 31.56
CA SER A 31 21.73 14.91 32.83
C SER A 31 23.00 14.11 33.10
N LYS A 32 23.62 13.53 32.06
CA LYS A 32 24.88 12.78 32.15
C LYS A 32 26.04 13.71 32.47
N ALA A 33 26.13 14.86 31.81
CA ALA A 33 27.15 15.87 32.04
C ALA A 33 27.10 16.42 33.47
N TRP A 34 25.90 16.54 34.04
CA TRP A 34 25.71 16.98 35.43
C TRP A 34 26.17 15.95 36.47
N GLY A 35 26.16 14.67 36.14
CA GLY A 35 26.52 13.60 37.07
C GLY A 35 25.45 13.31 38.13
N ARG A 36 25.86 13.18 39.41
CA ARG A 36 24.96 12.72 40.49
C ARG A 36 23.81 13.71 40.71
N GLY A 37 22.57 13.22 40.61
CA GLY A 37 21.37 14.05 40.74
C GLY A 37 20.98 14.81 39.46
N GLY A 38 21.74 14.68 38.37
CA GLY A 38 21.49 15.36 37.10
C GLY A 38 20.08 15.12 36.55
N ILE A 39 19.61 13.87 36.59
CA ILE A 39 18.25 13.51 36.15
C ILE A 39 17.18 14.32 36.89
N SER A 40 17.31 14.46 38.22
CA SER A 40 16.35 15.19 39.04
C SER A 40 16.42 16.69 38.77
N ALA A 41 17.63 17.23 38.59
CA ALA A 41 17.85 18.65 38.36
C ALA A 41 17.37 19.08 36.95
N VAL A 42 17.76 18.34 35.91
CA VAL A 42 17.33 18.60 34.53
C VAL A 42 15.82 18.41 34.37
N SER A 43 15.23 17.40 35.00
CA SER A 43 13.77 17.18 34.97
C SER A 43 13.00 18.38 35.55
N LYS A 44 13.44 18.91 36.71
CA LYS A 44 12.83 20.10 37.32
C LYS A 44 12.98 21.35 36.45
N THR A 45 14.10 21.48 35.76
CA THR A 45 14.41 22.67 34.95
C THR A 45 13.68 22.68 33.60
N THR A 46 13.64 21.54 32.93
CA THR A 46 13.16 21.39 31.53
C THR A 46 11.72 20.88 31.43
N GLY A 47 11.15 20.38 32.53
CA GLY A 47 9.83 19.73 32.56
C GLY A 47 9.81 18.32 31.97
N VAL A 48 10.94 17.83 31.44
CA VAL A 48 11.02 16.46 30.89
C VAL A 48 10.95 15.45 32.03
N SER A 49 10.12 14.42 31.88
CA SER A 49 9.94 13.42 32.94
C SER A 49 11.23 12.61 33.18
N ARG A 50 11.47 12.23 34.44
CA ARG A 50 12.65 11.42 34.80
C ARG A 50 12.68 10.09 34.04
N GLN A 51 11.51 9.52 33.71
CA GLN A 51 11.41 8.29 32.93
C GLN A 51 11.91 8.50 31.49
N VAL A 52 11.52 9.61 30.86
CA VAL A 52 11.97 9.99 29.51
C VAL A 52 13.48 10.23 29.49
N ILE A 53 14.02 10.92 30.49
CA ILE A 53 15.48 11.13 30.62
C ILE A 53 16.23 9.80 30.77
N ARG A 54 15.75 8.89 31.64
CA ARG A 54 16.35 7.54 31.78
C ARG A 54 16.30 6.74 30.48
N GLN A 55 15.21 6.87 29.72
CA GLN A 55 15.11 6.25 28.40
C GLN A 55 16.13 6.84 27.44
N GLY A 56 16.29 8.16 27.42
CA GLY A 56 17.32 8.82 26.62
C GLY A 56 18.75 8.41 27.00
N LEU A 57 19.04 8.19 28.29
CA LEU A 57 20.36 7.72 28.74
C LEU A 57 20.68 6.32 28.19
N ARG A 58 19.71 5.40 28.23
CA ARG A 58 19.86 4.08 27.61
C ARG A 58 20.07 4.16 26.09
N GLU A 59 19.38 5.10 25.44
CA GLU A 59 19.52 5.32 24.00
C GLU A 59 20.89 5.93 23.63
N LEU A 60 21.48 6.77 24.49
CA LEU A 60 22.83 7.31 24.30
C LEU A 60 23.94 6.26 24.49
N GLU A 61 23.68 5.20 25.25
CA GLU A 61 24.61 4.06 25.42
C GLU A 61 24.55 3.10 24.23
N GLN A 62 23.48 3.13 23.44
CA GLN A 62 23.36 2.37 22.21
C GLN A 62 24.07 3.13 21.08
N SER A 63 24.81 2.41 20.23
CA SER A 63 25.54 3.02 19.09
C SER A 63 24.61 3.95 18.29
N PRO A 64 25.06 5.17 17.93
CA PRO A 64 24.24 6.17 17.27
C PRO A 64 23.95 5.76 15.82
N THR A 65 23.01 4.84 15.64
CA THR A 65 22.27 4.75 14.40
C THR A 65 21.26 5.88 14.46
N HIS A 66 21.66 7.06 13.98
CA HIS A 66 20.70 7.95 13.37
C HIS A 66 20.26 7.23 12.09
N PRO A 67 19.07 6.60 12.02
CA PRO A 67 18.59 6.17 10.74
C PRO A 67 18.44 7.45 9.91
N ALA A 68 19.07 7.49 8.73
CA ALA A 68 18.92 8.58 7.76
C ALA A 68 17.51 8.57 7.13
N GLY A 69 16.46 8.44 7.95
CA GLY A 69 15.11 8.15 7.51
C GLY A 69 14.09 8.01 8.63
N ARG A 70 12.98 7.34 8.31
CA ARG A 70 11.72 7.32 9.07
C ARG A 70 11.92 6.97 10.56
N ILE A 71 11.59 7.93 11.43
CA ILE A 71 11.67 7.84 12.90
C ILE A 71 10.71 6.79 13.49
N ARG A 72 9.62 6.44 12.78
CA ARG A 72 8.63 5.47 13.24
C ARG A 72 9.14 4.05 13.05
N ARG A 73 9.11 3.25 14.12
CA ARG A 73 9.36 1.80 14.05
C ARG A 73 8.45 1.15 12.99
N PRO A 74 8.95 0.20 12.19
CA PRO A 74 8.10 -0.62 11.33
C PRO A 74 7.02 -1.31 12.19
N GLY A 75 5.81 -1.44 11.65
CA GLY A 75 4.66 -2.04 12.36
C GLY A 75 3.73 -1.05 13.09
N GLY A 76 4.06 0.25 13.13
CA GLY A 76 3.19 1.29 13.67
C GLY A 76 2.19 1.81 12.64
N GLY A 77 1.14 1.04 12.34
CA GLY A 77 0.08 1.43 11.40
C GLY A 77 -1.13 0.49 11.42
N ARG A 78 -2.22 0.88 10.76
CA ARG A 78 -3.36 -0.02 10.53
C ARG A 78 -2.86 -1.22 9.73
N LYS A 79 -3.07 -2.44 10.25
CA LYS A 79 -2.76 -3.69 9.53
C LYS A 79 -3.33 -3.64 8.11
N SER A 80 -2.53 -4.06 7.14
CA SER A 80 -2.92 -4.05 5.72
C SER A 80 -4.17 -4.91 5.51
N ALA A 81 -4.94 -4.64 4.45
CA ALA A 81 -6.13 -5.43 4.15
C ALA A 81 -5.81 -6.93 3.96
N ARG A 82 -4.62 -7.22 3.42
CA ARG A 82 -4.08 -8.59 3.29
C ARG A 82 -3.87 -9.30 4.63
N GLU A 83 -3.40 -8.58 5.64
CA GLU A 83 -3.18 -9.15 6.98
C GLU A 83 -4.49 -9.35 7.76
N LYS A 84 -5.51 -8.55 7.47
CA LYS A 84 -6.83 -8.67 8.09
C LYS A 84 -7.67 -9.76 7.45
N ASP A 85 -7.49 -9.94 6.14
CA ASP A 85 -8.29 -10.83 5.31
C ASP A 85 -7.38 -11.69 4.44
N PRO A 86 -7.03 -12.90 4.91
CA PRO A 86 -6.12 -13.79 4.21
C PRO A 86 -6.68 -14.30 2.87
N THR A 87 -8.00 -14.37 2.68
CA THR A 87 -8.61 -14.94 1.47
C THR A 87 -8.84 -13.88 0.39
N LEU A 88 -8.89 -12.59 0.77
CA LEU A 88 -9.05 -11.44 -0.13
C LEU A 88 -8.20 -11.49 -1.40
N VAL A 89 -6.91 -11.85 -1.29
CA VAL A 89 -6.00 -11.88 -2.46
C VAL A 89 -6.39 -13.02 -3.41
N ALA A 90 -6.67 -14.20 -2.88
CA ALA A 90 -7.08 -15.35 -3.68
C ALA A 90 -8.47 -15.16 -4.32
N ASP A 91 -9.39 -14.51 -3.60
CA ASP A 91 -10.73 -14.20 -4.10
C ASP A 91 -10.67 -13.10 -5.18
N LEU A 92 -9.81 -12.09 -5.01
CA LEU A 92 -9.53 -11.09 -6.05
C LEU A 92 -8.91 -11.72 -7.29
N GLU A 93 -7.95 -12.63 -7.13
CA GLU A 93 -7.32 -13.35 -8.24
C GLU A 93 -8.36 -14.15 -9.05
N ARG A 94 -9.28 -14.85 -8.36
CA ARG A 94 -10.39 -15.57 -9.00
C ARG A 94 -11.33 -14.67 -9.79
N LEU A 95 -11.52 -13.42 -9.34
CA LEU A 95 -12.37 -12.45 -10.04
C LEU A 95 -11.68 -11.83 -11.27
N VAL A 96 -10.34 -11.80 -11.27
CA VAL A 96 -9.52 -11.26 -12.35
C VAL A 96 -9.20 -12.34 -13.40
N GLU A 97 -9.10 -13.60 -12.99
CA GLU A 97 -8.91 -14.77 -13.87
C GLU A 97 -10.16 -15.68 -13.88
N PRO A 98 -11.17 -15.42 -14.72
CA PRO A 98 -12.33 -16.32 -14.83
C PRO A 98 -12.02 -17.69 -15.46
N ALA A 99 -10.78 -17.96 -15.87
CA ALA A 99 -10.50 -19.02 -16.85
C ALA A 99 -9.15 -19.76 -16.70
N THR A 100 -8.47 -19.71 -15.53
CA THR A 100 -7.22 -20.46 -15.36
C THR A 100 -7.26 -21.33 -14.12
N ARG A 101 -7.83 -22.53 -14.26
CA ARG A 101 -7.49 -23.63 -13.35
C ARG A 101 -6.14 -24.19 -13.79
N GLY A 102 -5.05 -23.61 -13.27
CA GLY A 102 -3.73 -24.26 -13.23
C GLY A 102 -3.00 -24.49 -14.55
N ASP A 103 -3.01 -23.52 -15.48
CA ASP A 103 -2.13 -23.57 -16.65
C ASP A 103 -1.14 -22.38 -16.64
N PRO A 104 0.17 -22.60 -16.46
CA PRO A 104 1.19 -21.56 -16.47
C PRO A 104 1.28 -20.80 -17.80
N GLU A 105 0.73 -21.35 -18.89
CA GLU A 105 0.74 -20.79 -20.24
C GLU A 105 -0.62 -20.22 -20.69
N SER A 106 -1.38 -19.57 -19.80
CA SER A 106 -2.57 -18.82 -20.24
C SER A 106 -2.19 -17.43 -20.77
N TRP A 107 -2.04 -17.31 -22.09
CA TRP A 107 -1.52 -16.10 -22.78
C TRP A 107 -2.49 -14.89 -22.74
N LEU A 108 -3.61 -14.99 -22.03
CA LEU A 108 -4.68 -14.00 -21.98
C LEU A 108 -5.18 -13.78 -20.55
N ARG A 109 -4.32 -13.20 -19.69
CA ARG A 109 -4.72 -12.60 -18.42
C ARG A 109 -5.36 -11.24 -18.68
N TRP A 110 -6.67 -11.22 -18.90
CA TRP A 110 -7.43 -9.98 -19.06
C TRP A 110 -8.77 -10.05 -18.31
N THR A 111 -9.10 -8.97 -17.59
CA THR A 111 -10.47 -8.76 -17.08
C THR A 111 -11.07 -7.49 -17.66
N SER A 112 -12.32 -7.59 -18.08
CA SER A 112 -13.18 -6.48 -18.54
C SER A 112 -13.82 -5.72 -17.36
N LYS A 113 -13.70 -6.25 -16.12
CA LYS A 113 -14.31 -5.67 -14.92
C LYS A 113 -13.48 -4.49 -14.42
N SER A 114 -14.11 -3.35 -14.13
CA SER A 114 -13.43 -2.23 -13.50
C SER A 114 -13.07 -2.53 -12.04
N VAL A 115 -12.11 -1.79 -11.46
CA VAL A 115 -11.74 -1.89 -10.03
C VAL A 115 -12.96 -1.72 -9.12
N ARG A 116 -13.90 -0.84 -9.49
CA ARG A 116 -15.14 -0.63 -8.73
C ARG A 116 -16.05 -1.85 -8.76
N LYS A 117 -16.16 -2.54 -9.91
CA LYS A 117 -16.91 -3.80 -10.01
C LYS A 117 -16.23 -4.93 -9.23
N LEU A 118 -14.90 -5.00 -9.27
CA LEU A 118 -14.14 -5.96 -8.47
C LEU A 118 -14.35 -5.73 -6.96
N ALA A 119 -14.32 -4.47 -6.51
CA ALA A 119 -14.59 -4.12 -5.12
C ALA A 119 -16.02 -4.49 -4.69
N ALA A 120 -17.03 -4.18 -5.51
CA ALA A 120 -18.42 -4.54 -5.22
C ALA A 120 -18.64 -6.06 -5.15
N GLU A 121 -17.96 -6.82 -6.02
CA GLU A 121 -18.04 -8.27 -6.02
C GLU A 121 -17.33 -8.90 -4.82
N LEU A 122 -16.19 -8.33 -4.41
CA LEU A 122 -15.50 -8.72 -3.17
C LEU A 122 -16.34 -8.37 -1.92
N GLU A 123 -17.01 -7.24 -1.92
CA GLU A 123 -17.95 -6.86 -0.86
C GLU A 123 -19.12 -7.84 -0.77
N ARG A 124 -19.64 -8.30 -1.92
CA ARG A 124 -20.65 -9.37 -1.99
C ARG A 124 -20.15 -10.72 -1.48
N MET A 125 -18.84 -10.98 -1.59
CA MET A 125 -18.18 -12.16 -1.02
C MET A 125 -17.84 -12.01 0.47
N GLY A 126 -18.12 -10.86 1.09
CA GLY A 126 -17.93 -10.60 2.52
C GLY A 126 -16.64 -9.83 2.87
N HIS A 127 -15.88 -9.38 1.87
CA HIS A 127 -14.65 -8.63 2.09
C HIS A 127 -14.94 -7.13 2.26
N ALA A 128 -14.59 -6.56 3.41
CA ALA A 128 -14.74 -5.12 3.67
C ALA A 128 -13.58 -4.31 3.03
N VAL A 129 -13.60 -4.19 1.70
CA VAL A 129 -12.54 -3.54 0.92
C VAL A 129 -13.06 -2.43 0.01
N SER A 130 -12.32 -1.32 -0.05
CA SER A 130 -12.64 -0.22 -0.93
C SER A 130 -11.89 -0.34 -2.27
N TYR A 131 -12.41 0.29 -3.32
CA TYR A 131 -11.79 0.27 -4.65
C TYR A 131 -10.30 0.71 -4.68
N PRO A 132 -9.80 1.67 -3.86
CA PRO A 132 -8.39 2.02 -3.86
C PRO A 132 -7.51 0.88 -3.35
N VAL A 133 -7.99 0.14 -2.34
CA VAL A 133 -7.30 -1.05 -1.82
C VAL A 133 -7.22 -2.11 -2.91
N VAL A 134 -8.31 -2.35 -3.65
CA VAL A 134 -8.31 -3.30 -4.76
C VAL A 134 -7.32 -2.88 -5.86
N ALA A 135 -7.24 -1.58 -6.20
CA ALA A 135 -6.25 -1.09 -7.17
C ALA A 135 -4.80 -1.31 -6.70
N GLU A 136 -4.52 -1.05 -5.42
CA GLU A 136 -3.20 -1.29 -4.82
C GLU A 136 -2.83 -2.77 -4.83
N LEU A 137 -3.79 -3.65 -4.46
CA LEU A 137 -3.60 -5.10 -4.48
C LEU A 137 -3.28 -5.63 -5.87
N LEU A 138 -4.01 -5.15 -6.88
CA LEU A 138 -3.76 -5.50 -8.28
C LEU A 138 -2.36 -5.06 -8.72
N HIS A 139 -1.95 -3.84 -8.37
CA HIS A 139 -0.61 -3.36 -8.68
C HIS A 139 0.49 -4.20 -8.02
N GLN A 140 0.30 -4.56 -6.75
CA GLN A 140 1.22 -5.44 -6.02
C GLN A 140 1.27 -6.87 -6.58
N MET A 141 0.22 -7.33 -7.25
CA MET A 141 0.18 -8.61 -7.96
C MET A 141 0.74 -8.51 -9.40
N GLY A 142 1.27 -7.35 -9.80
CA GLY A 142 1.85 -7.15 -11.13
C GLY A 142 0.84 -6.77 -12.21
N TYR A 143 -0.42 -6.53 -11.87
CA TYR A 143 -1.42 -6.03 -12.82
C TYR A 143 -1.28 -4.52 -13.02
N SER A 144 -1.24 -4.09 -14.27
CA SER A 144 -1.28 -2.67 -14.61
C SER A 144 -2.70 -2.21 -14.97
N LEU A 145 -3.10 -1.08 -14.40
CA LEU A 145 -4.36 -0.40 -14.71
C LEU A 145 -4.20 0.38 -16.02
N GLN A 146 -4.64 -0.22 -17.14
CA GLN A 146 -4.60 0.46 -18.43
C GLN A 146 -5.88 1.32 -18.60
N ALA A 147 -5.75 2.64 -18.47
CA ALA A 147 -6.87 3.58 -18.47
C ALA A 147 -7.56 3.71 -19.84
N ASN A 148 -8.83 3.34 -19.96
CA ASN A 148 -9.58 3.39 -21.23
C ASN A 148 -10.18 4.75 -21.56
N ARG A 149 -9.86 5.30 -22.75
CA ARG A 149 -10.58 6.43 -23.32
C ARG A 149 -10.81 6.16 -24.82
N LYS A 150 -12.07 5.94 -25.19
CA LYS A 150 -12.55 6.07 -26.58
C LYS A 150 -13.57 7.20 -26.59
N THR A 151 -13.31 8.25 -27.37
CA THR A 151 -14.04 9.52 -27.25
C THR A 151 -15.15 9.70 -28.28
N LYS A 152 -15.42 8.74 -29.17
CA LYS A 152 -16.48 8.88 -30.18
C LYS A 152 -17.32 7.62 -30.37
N GLU A 153 -18.60 7.83 -30.02
CA GLU A 153 -19.86 7.19 -30.46
C GLU A 153 -20.19 5.76 -30.00
N GLY A 154 -21.42 5.64 -29.50
CA GLY A 154 -22.10 4.43 -29.07
C GLY A 154 -22.30 4.41 -27.55
N ASP A 155 -23.55 4.62 -27.12
CA ASP A 155 -24.02 4.55 -25.74
C ASP A 155 -23.37 3.43 -24.93
N SER A 156 -23.23 3.65 -23.61
CA SER A 156 -22.69 2.67 -22.67
C SER A 156 -23.60 1.43 -22.58
N HIS A 157 -23.51 0.51 -23.55
CA HIS A 157 -24.36 -0.67 -23.57
C HIS A 157 -23.89 -1.66 -22.49
N PRO A 158 -24.75 -2.02 -21.51
CA PRO A 158 -24.41 -2.95 -20.43
C PRO A 158 -24.08 -4.39 -20.90
N ASP A 159 -24.28 -4.68 -22.18
CA ASP A 159 -24.33 -6.04 -22.75
C ASP A 159 -23.00 -6.52 -23.37
N ARG A 160 -21.96 -5.68 -23.43
CA ARG A 160 -20.66 -6.12 -23.97
C ARG A 160 -20.02 -7.22 -23.14
N ASN A 161 -20.22 -7.21 -21.83
CA ASN A 161 -19.59 -8.20 -20.96
C ASN A 161 -20.20 -9.60 -21.15
N ALA A 162 -21.51 -9.68 -21.38
CA ALA A 162 -22.21 -10.95 -21.61
C ALA A 162 -21.71 -11.64 -22.89
N GLN A 163 -21.42 -10.87 -23.95
CA GLN A 163 -20.83 -11.41 -25.17
C GLN A 163 -19.45 -12.04 -24.93
N PHE A 164 -18.58 -11.38 -24.15
CA PHE A 164 -17.26 -11.91 -23.82
C PHE A 164 -17.34 -13.14 -22.91
N GLU A 165 -18.25 -13.13 -21.92
CA GLU A 165 -18.51 -14.29 -21.06
C GLU A 165 -19.00 -15.49 -21.87
N HIS A 166 -19.90 -15.25 -22.83
CA HIS A 166 -20.41 -16.28 -23.74
C HIS A 166 -19.34 -16.86 -24.66
N ILE A 167 -18.47 -16.00 -25.21
CA ILE A 167 -17.32 -16.46 -26.01
C ILE A 167 -16.38 -17.29 -25.14
N ASN A 168 -16.04 -16.81 -23.94
CA ASN A 168 -15.16 -17.52 -23.03
C ASN A 168 -15.74 -18.90 -22.66
N ALA A 169 -17.04 -18.99 -22.34
CA ALA A 169 -17.70 -20.26 -22.04
C ALA A 169 -17.58 -21.28 -23.20
N ARG A 170 -17.74 -20.82 -24.44
CA ARG A 170 -17.55 -21.66 -25.64
C ARG A 170 -16.09 -22.09 -25.84
N VAL A 171 -15.14 -21.18 -25.65
CA VAL A 171 -13.70 -21.50 -25.73
C VAL A 171 -13.32 -22.58 -24.71
N GLN A 172 -13.82 -22.45 -23.48
CA GLN A 172 -13.60 -23.46 -22.44
C GLN A 172 -14.17 -24.83 -22.83
N GLN A 173 -15.37 -24.86 -23.40
CA GLN A 173 -15.98 -26.09 -23.90
C GLN A 173 -15.13 -26.75 -25.00
N TYR A 174 -14.66 -25.97 -25.98
CA TYR A 174 -13.86 -26.48 -27.10
C TYR A 174 -12.46 -26.95 -26.66
N MET A 175 -11.81 -26.23 -25.74
CA MET A 175 -10.53 -26.64 -25.14
C MET A 175 -10.67 -27.96 -24.36
N GLY A 176 -11.75 -28.13 -23.58
CA GLY A 176 -12.06 -29.38 -22.89
C GLY A 176 -12.27 -30.57 -23.83
N LEU A 177 -12.75 -30.31 -25.05
CA LEU A 177 -12.93 -31.30 -26.12
C LEU A 177 -11.68 -31.49 -26.99
N ARG A 178 -10.53 -30.90 -26.62
CA ARG A 178 -9.28 -30.89 -27.40
C ARG A 178 -9.47 -30.37 -28.84
N GLN A 179 -10.40 -29.45 -29.04
CA GLN A 179 -10.62 -28.81 -30.33
C GLN A 179 -9.83 -27.50 -30.41
N PRO A 180 -9.19 -27.21 -31.55
CA PRO A 180 -8.41 -26.00 -31.73
C PRO A 180 -9.32 -24.76 -31.70
N VAL A 181 -8.93 -23.75 -30.94
CA VAL A 181 -9.61 -22.45 -30.91
C VAL A 181 -8.69 -21.40 -31.54
N ILE A 182 -9.20 -20.69 -32.54
CA ILE A 182 -8.47 -19.63 -33.25
C ILE A 182 -9.23 -18.33 -33.08
N SER A 183 -8.57 -17.28 -32.59
CA SER A 183 -9.11 -15.93 -32.54
C SER A 183 -8.74 -15.18 -33.81
N VAL A 184 -9.73 -14.73 -34.58
CA VAL A 184 -9.54 -13.96 -35.80
C VAL A 184 -10.18 -12.59 -35.63
N ASP A 185 -9.38 -11.54 -35.60
CA ASP A 185 -9.86 -10.16 -35.65
C ASP A 185 -9.74 -9.63 -37.09
N THR A 186 -10.84 -9.13 -37.62
CA THR A 186 -10.83 -8.46 -38.93
C THR A 186 -11.16 -7.00 -38.75
N LYS A 187 -10.16 -6.14 -38.97
CA LYS A 187 -10.33 -4.68 -39.01
C LYS A 187 -10.70 -4.28 -40.43
N LYS A 188 -11.87 -3.66 -40.63
CA LYS A 188 -12.19 -2.96 -41.88
C LYS A 188 -11.10 -1.90 -42.16
N LYS A 189 -10.46 -1.95 -43.34
CA LYS A 189 -9.47 -0.92 -43.76
C LYS A 189 -10.21 0.40 -44.00
N GLY A 190 -10.20 1.26 -42.98
CA GLY A 190 -10.79 2.61 -43.02
C GLY A 190 -10.87 3.20 -41.61
N CYS A 191 -10.06 4.22 -41.36
CA CYS A 191 -9.84 4.98 -40.12
C CYS A 191 -9.57 4.15 -38.84
N ALA A 192 -8.35 4.29 -38.33
CA ALA A 192 -7.91 3.71 -37.06
C ALA A 192 -8.82 4.17 -35.90
N ALA A 193 -9.72 3.31 -35.46
CA ALA A 193 -10.44 3.46 -34.21
C ALA A 193 -9.67 2.73 -33.08
N GLU A 194 -9.31 3.45 -32.01
CA GLU A 194 -8.62 2.96 -30.81
C GLU A 194 -9.48 2.00 -29.97
N VAL A 195 -8.85 1.17 -29.11
CA VAL A 195 -9.37 -0.08 -28.50
C VAL A 195 -9.64 0.05 -26.99
N ARG A 196 -10.55 -0.78 -26.43
CA ARG A 196 -10.93 -0.78 -25.00
C ARG A 196 -10.14 -1.86 -24.22
N LYS A 197 -9.29 -1.42 -23.30
CA LYS A 197 -8.30 -2.03 -22.40
C LYS A 197 -8.86 -2.91 -21.27
N GLY A 198 -8.09 -3.94 -20.92
CA GLY A 198 -8.24 -4.77 -19.71
C GLY A 198 -7.05 -4.59 -18.77
N PHE A 199 -7.05 -5.33 -17.67
CA PHE A 199 -5.86 -5.48 -16.83
C PHE A 199 -4.91 -6.46 -17.51
N THR A 200 -3.62 -6.16 -17.52
CA THR A 200 -2.60 -7.05 -18.06
C THR A 200 -1.48 -7.14 -17.04
N MET A 201 -0.98 -8.36 -16.84
CA MET A 201 0.18 -8.63 -15.99
C MET A 201 1.46 -8.25 -16.75
N ASN A 202 2.36 -7.52 -16.10
CA ASN A 202 3.67 -7.18 -16.66
C ASN A 202 4.65 -8.35 -16.61
#